data_AF-A0AAW9KZU4-F1
#
_entry.id   AF-A0AAW9KZU4-F1
#
_cell.length_a   1.000
_cell.length_b   1.000
_cell.length_c   1.000
_cell.angle_alpha   90.00
_cell.angle_beta   90.00
_cell.angle_gamma   90.00
#
_symmetry.space_group_name_H-M   'P 1'
#
loop_
_entity.id
_entity.type
_entity.pdbx_description
1 polymer ?
#
loop_
_entity_poly.entity_id
_entity_poly.type
_entity_poly.pdbx_seq_one_letter_code
_entity_poly.pdbx_strand_id
1 'polypeptide(L)'
;MDSDRAATGQRATERRSVGVASTAPRRRRRASRTGRTLEARRDALLASYEYLQEHPEAKKSDFLQDVFPEHPAEYQTAEGWWNAIQPALAKLPGVDPPKERGHIWHFLGG
;
A
#
# COMPACT_ATOMS: atom_id res chain seq x y z
N MET A 1 51.60 -0.79 27.61
CA MET A 1 50.65 0.32 27.40
C MET A 1 51.28 1.25 26.40
N ASP A 2 50.78 1.28 25.16
CA ASP A 2 50.81 2.47 24.32
C ASP A 2 49.72 2.33 23.27
N SER A 3 48.98 3.42 23.15
CA SER A 3 47.76 3.58 22.38
C SER A 3 48.12 3.95 20.94
N ASP A 4 47.57 3.24 19.96
CA ASP A 4 47.13 3.90 18.72
C ASP A 4 46.08 3.04 18.02
N ARG A 5 44.82 3.29 18.38
CA ARG A 5 43.66 2.78 17.66
C ARG A 5 43.23 3.90 16.70
N ALA A 6 43.72 3.82 15.47
CA ALA A 6 43.31 4.69 14.38
C ALA A 6 41.79 4.59 14.17
N ALA A 7 41.11 5.70 14.47
CA ALA A 7 39.74 5.95 14.12
C ALA A 7 39.66 6.21 12.61
N THR A 8 39.04 5.28 11.88
CA THR A 8 38.49 5.58 10.56
C THR A 8 36.98 5.68 10.71
N GLY A 9 36.48 6.91 10.64
CA GLY A 9 35.06 7.20 10.57
C GLY A 9 34.49 6.93 9.18
N GLN A 10 33.23 7.38 9.03
CA GLN A 10 32.45 7.52 7.79
C GLN A 10 31.76 6.21 7.36
N ARG A 11 30.43 6.10 7.23
CA ARG A 11 29.35 7.08 7.01
C ARG A 11 28.07 6.58 7.68
N ALA A 12 27.45 7.46 8.46
CA ALA A 12 26.01 7.37 8.72
C ALA A 12 25.28 7.85 7.46
N THR A 13 24.70 6.91 6.71
CA THR A 13 23.66 7.20 5.73
C THR A 13 22.42 6.45 6.17
N GLU A 14 21.60 7.18 6.93
CA GLU A 14 20.19 7.37 6.63
C GLU A 14 19.59 6.39 5.61
N ARG A 15 18.70 5.52 6.10
CA ARG A 15 17.37 5.36 5.53
C ARG A 15 16.50 4.67 6.58
N ARG A 16 15.41 5.37 6.90
CA ARG A 16 14.32 4.94 7.77
C ARG A 16 13.92 3.51 7.42
N SER A 17 14.17 2.59 8.35
CA SER A 17 13.42 1.34 8.44
C SER A 17 12.02 1.72 8.93
N VAL A 18 11.13 2.05 7.99
CA VAL A 18 9.70 2.07 8.27
C VAL A 18 9.29 0.65 8.61
N GLY A 19 8.82 0.47 9.84
CA GLY A 19 8.42 -0.80 10.40
C GLY A 19 7.36 -1.45 9.52
N VAL A 20 7.64 -2.68 9.11
CA VAL A 20 6.64 -3.61 8.61
C VAL A 20 5.80 -4.07 9.81
N ALA A 21 4.86 -3.21 10.20
CA ALA A 21 3.91 -3.52 11.25
C ALA A 21 2.62 -4.05 10.62
N SER A 22 2.21 -5.22 11.14
CA SER A 22 0.81 -5.65 11.25
C SER A 22 0.18 -6.35 10.05
N THR A 23 0.59 -7.61 9.93
CA THR A 23 -0.31 -8.76 9.82
C THR A 23 -1.63 -8.54 10.59
N ALA A 24 -2.75 -8.44 9.88
CA ALA A 24 -4.09 -8.53 10.48
C ALA A 24 -4.97 -9.51 9.67
N PRO A 25 -5.14 -10.76 10.12
CA PRO A 25 -6.00 -11.71 9.42
C PRO A 25 -7.47 -11.38 9.70
N ARG A 26 -8.14 -10.68 8.79
CA ARG A 26 -9.58 -10.43 8.88
C ARG A 26 -10.38 -11.54 8.18
N ARG A 27 -11.28 -12.14 8.97
CA ARG A 27 -12.01 -13.39 8.72
C ARG A 27 -12.77 -13.39 7.39
N ARG A 28 -12.54 -14.43 6.58
CA ARG A 28 -13.27 -14.74 5.34
C ARG A 28 -14.76 -15.00 5.61
N ARG A 29 -15.65 -14.13 5.10
CA ARG A 29 -17.07 -14.46 4.89
C ARG A 29 -17.27 -14.93 3.45
N ARG A 30 -17.85 -16.12 3.26
CA ARG A 30 -18.22 -16.66 1.94
C ARG A 30 -19.47 -15.94 1.45
N ALA A 31 -19.29 -14.93 0.59
CA ALA A 31 -20.39 -14.38 -0.21
C ALA A 31 -20.69 -15.29 -1.42
N SER A 32 -21.82 -15.09 -2.10
CA SER A 32 -22.29 -15.85 -3.27
C SER A 32 -21.72 -15.32 -4.61
N ARG A 33 -21.61 -16.18 -5.63
CA ARG A 33 -20.78 -16.00 -6.86
C ARG A 33 -21.03 -14.74 -7.71
N THR A 34 -22.16 -14.04 -7.58
CA THR A 34 -22.46 -12.79 -8.32
C THR A 34 -22.46 -11.53 -7.45
N GLY A 35 -22.55 -11.66 -6.12
CA GLY A 35 -22.34 -10.56 -5.15
C GLY A 35 -20.90 -10.46 -4.65
N ARG A 36 -20.18 -11.60 -4.65
CA ARG A 36 -18.77 -11.70 -4.23
C ARG A 36 -17.85 -10.73 -4.93
N THR A 37 -18.00 -10.57 -6.24
CA THR A 37 -17.06 -9.77 -7.02
C THR A 37 -17.18 -8.28 -6.68
N LEU A 38 -18.40 -7.80 -6.41
CA LEU A 38 -18.62 -6.41 -6.03
C LEU A 38 -18.19 -6.15 -4.59
N GLU A 39 -18.53 -7.05 -3.66
CA GLU A 39 -18.08 -6.95 -2.26
C GLU A 39 -16.57 -7.06 -2.14
N ALA A 40 -15.93 -8.01 -2.83
CA ALA A 40 -14.48 -8.17 -2.79
C ALA A 40 -13.74 -6.97 -3.42
N ARG A 41 -14.29 -6.34 -4.47
CA ARG A 41 -13.74 -5.10 -5.03
C ARG A 41 -13.89 -3.92 -4.06
N ARG A 42 -15.00 -3.85 -3.31
CA ARG A 42 -15.19 -2.83 -2.26
C ARG A 42 -14.22 -3.05 -1.11
N ASP A 43 -14.03 -4.29 -0.66
CA ASP A 43 -13.05 -4.63 0.37
C ASP A 43 -11.62 -4.26 -0.08
N ALA A 44 -11.26 -4.58 -1.33
CA ALA A 44 -9.96 -4.21 -1.89
C ALA A 44 -9.75 -2.70 -1.98
N LEU A 45 -10.80 -1.95 -2.35
CA LEU A 45 -10.76 -0.49 -2.37
C LEU A 45 -10.61 0.09 -0.96
N LEU A 46 -11.36 -0.43 0.01
CA LEU A 46 -11.29 0.00 1.40
C LEU A 46 -9.90 -0.30 1.97
N ALA A 47 -9.36 -1.50 1.76
CA ALA A 47 -8.01 -1.87 2.18
C ALA A 47 -6.94 -0.97 1.53
N SER A 48 -7.10 -0.59 0.26
CA SER A 48 -6.20 0.37 -0.40
C SER A 48 -6.29 1.76 0.21
N TYR A 49 -7.48 2.21 0.59
CA TYR A 49 -7.69 3.50 1.23
C TYR A 49 -7.20 3.53 2.68
N GLU A 50 -7.39 2.45 3.43
CA GLU A 50 -6.83 2.26 4.78
C GLU A 50 -5.29 2.25 4.71
N TYR A 51 -4.71 1.50 3.76
CA TYR A 51 -3.27 1.50 3.53
C TYR A 51 -2.73 2.90 3.23
N LEU A 52 -3.42 3.67 2.38
CA LEU A 52 -3.02 5.04 2.05
C LEU A 52 -3.19 6.01 3.24
N GLN A 53 -4.11 5.76 4.16
CA GLN A 53 -4.24 6.52 5.42
C GLN A 53 -3.07 6.22 6.40
N GLU A 54 -2.67 4.95 6.51
CA GLU A 54 -1.53 4.54 7.34
C GLU A 54 -0.19 4.95 6.73
N HIS A 55 -0.13 4.96 5.39
CA HIS A 55 1.03 5.32 4.58
C HIS A 55 0.67 6.54 3.71
N PRO A 56 0.87 7.78 4.20
CA PRO A 56 0.44 9.00 3.51
C PRO A 56 1.11 9.20 2.15
N GLU A 57 2.13 8.41 1.83
CA GLU A 57 2.79 8.34 0.53
C GLU A 57 2.97 6.86 0.16
N ALA A 58 2.14 6.35 -0.75
CA ALA A 58 2.16 4.94 -1.18
C ALA A 58 2.24 4.84 -2.70
N LYS A 59 3.03 3.88 -3.21
CA LYS A 59 3.16 3.67 -4.65
C LYS A 59 2.19 2.61 -5.15
N LYS A 60 1.91 2.60 -6.46
CA LYS A 60 1.24 1.46 -7.11
C LYS A 60 1.84 0.12 -6.66
N SER A 61 3.17 0.00 -6.65
CA SER A 61 3.88 -1.23 -6.25
C SER A 61 3.60 -1.67 -4.82
N ASP A 62 3.33 -0.72 -3.93
CA ASP A 62 3.10 -1.00 -2.51
C ASP A 62 1.70 -1.59 -2.34
N PHE A 63 0.69 -1.00 -3.00
CA PHE A 63 -0.65 -1.61 -3.07
C PHE A 63 -0.64 -3.02 -3.70
N LEU A 64 0.19 -3.24 -4.73
CA LEU A 64 0.29 -4.56 -5.37
C LEU A 64 0.99 -5.62 -4.52
N GLN A 65 1.86 -5.22 -3.59
CA GLN A 65 2.60 -6.15 -2.73
C GLN A 65 1.91 -6.37 -1.38
N ASP A 66 1.31 -5.33 -0.82
CA ASP A 66 0.71 -5.38 0.51
C ASP A 66 -0.80 -5.65 0.44
N VAL A 67 -1.53 -5.02 -0.50
CA VAL A 67 -3.00 -5.10 -0.54
C VAL A 67 -3.51 -6.20 -1.48
N PHE A 68 -2.94 -6.32 -2.68
CA PHE A 68 -3.42 -7.27 -3.69
C PHE A 68 -3.36 -8.76 -3.26
N PRO A 69 -2.30 -9.26 -2.59
CA PRO A 69 -2.26 -10.67 -2.16
C PRO A 69 -3.33 -11.01 -1.11
N GLU A 70 -3.71 -10.05 -0.27
CA GLU A 70 -4.75 -10.20 0.75
C GLU A 70 -6.16 -9.99 0.17
N HIS A 71 -6.30 -9.04 -0.77
CA HIS A 71 -7.57 -8.63 -1.36
C HIS A 71 -7.56 -8.66 -2.91
N PRO A 72 -7.35 -9.83 -3.55
CA PRO A 72 -7.24 -9.91 -5.01
C PRO A 72 -8.55 -9.69 -5.75
N ALA A 73 -9.71 -9.66 -5.07
CA ALA A 73 -11.03 -9.36 -5.64
C ALA A 73 -11.40 -10.12 -6.93
N GLU A 74 -11.00 -11.40 -7.02
CA GLU A 74 -11.19 -12.28 -8.19
C GLU A 74 -10.40 -11.84 -9.45
N TYR A 75 -9.47 -10.90 -9.33
CA TYR A 75 -8.53 -10.56 -10.38
C TYR A 75 -7.36 -11.55 -10.42
N GLN A 76 -7.03 -12.02 -11.62
CA GLN A 76 -5.91 -12.92 -11.86
C GLN A 76 -4.57 -12.19 -11.90
N THR A 77 -4.59 -10.89 -12.19
CA THR A 77 -3.40 -10.07 -12.33
C THR A 77 -3.49 -8.82 -11.46
N ALA A 78 -2.35 -8.48 -10.85
CA ALA A 78 -2.17 -7.28 -10.05
C ALA A 78 -2.50 -6.01 -10.85
N GLU A 79 -2.12 -5.96 -12.13
CA GLU A 79 -2.48 -4.84 -13.01
C GLU A 79 -3.98 -4.75 -13.32
N GLY A 80 -4.64 -5.88 -13.58
CA GLY A 80 -6.08 -5.91 -13.81
C GLY A 80 -6.86 -5.41 -12.58
N TRP A 81 -6.42 -5.83 -11.40
CA TRP A 81 -6.93 -5.35 -10.13
C TRP A 81 -6.73 -3.83 -9.98
N TRP A 82 -5.50 -3.34 -10.17
CA TRP A 82 -5.19 -1.93 -10.02
C TRP A 82 -5.98 -1.04 -10.98
N ASN A 83 -6.13 -1.44 -12.24
CA ASN A 83 -6.94 -0.70 -13.21
C ASN A 83 -8.41 -0.56 -12.79
N ALA A 84 -8.92 -1.50 -12.00
CA ALA A 84 -10.26 -1.42 -11.43
C ALA A 84 -10.32 -0.60 -10.13
N ILE A 85 -9.26 -0.61 -9.31
CA ILE A 85 -9.24 0.10 -8.02
C ILE A 85 -8.81 1.56 -8.16
N GLN A 86 -7.80 1.87 -8.97
CA GLN A 86 -7.25 3.22 -9.12
C GLN A 86 -8.30 4.31 -9.41
N PRO A 87 -9.29 4.13 -10.33
CA PRO A 87 -10.24 5.20 -10.62
C PRO A 87 -11.28 5.37 -9.50
N ALA A 88 -11.46 4.35 -8.65
CA ALA A 88 -12.32 4.44 -7.49
C ALA A 88 -11.58 5.07 -6.30
N LEU A 89 -10.30 4.72 -6.11
CA LEU A 89 -9.42 5.29 -5.09
C LEU A 89 -9.24 6.80 -5.28
N ALA A 90 -9.01 7.24 -6.53
CA ALA A 90 -8.88 8.66 -6.88
C ALA A 90 -10.15 9.50 -6.63
N LYS A 91 -11.31 8.86 -6.44
CA LYS A 91 -12.58 9.56 -6.14
C LYS A 91 -12.85 9.70 -4.64
N LEU A 92 -12.01 9.10 -3.79
CA LEU A 92 -12.19 9.14 -2.35
C LEU A 92 -11.73 10.48 -1.77
N PRO A 93 -12.41 10.98 -0.73
CA PRO A 93 -12.00 12.20 -0.05
C PRO A 93 -10.62 12.01 0.59
N GLY A 94 -9.80 13.06 0.56
CA GLY A 94 -8.46 13.02 1.15
C GLY A 94 -7.41 12.28 0.32
N VAL A 95 -7.76 11.70 -0.83
CA VAL A 95 -6.80 11.10 -1.76
C VAL A 95 -6.39 12.12 -2.82
N ASP A 96 -5.09 12.38 -2.95
CA ASP A 96 -4.51 13.13 -4.06
C ASP A 96 -3.83 12.17 -5.04
N PRO A 97 -4.45 11.91 -6.21
CA PRO A 97 -3.85 11.06 -7.22
C PRO A 97 -2.65 11.76 -7.88
N PRO A 98 -1.65 11.01 -8.35
CA PRO A 98 -0.48 11.58 -9.01
C PRO A 98 -0.87 12.36 -10.28
N LYS A 99 -0.40 13.62 -10.38
CA LYS A 99 -0.76 14.54 -11.47
C LYS A 99 0.00 14.31 -12.79
N GLU A 100 1.26 13.83 -12.73
CA GLU A 100 2.07 13.64 -13.94
C GLU A 100 3.23 12.67 -13.66
N ARG A 101 3.29 11.51 -14.35
CA ARG A 101 4.34 10.46 -14.24
C ARG A 101 4.75 10.00 -12.84
N GLY A 102 4.03 10.42 -11.80
CA GLY A 102 4.18 9.96 -10.43
C GLY A 102 3.51 8.60 -10.26
N HIS A 103 4.20 7.66 -9.64
CA HIS A 103 3.57 6.41 -9.18
C HIS A 103 3.13 6.50 -7.72
N ILE A 104 3.31 7.67 -7.09
CA ILE A 104 3.07 7.93 -5.66
C ILE A 104 1.67 8.52 -5.51
N TRP A 105 0.90 7.91 -4.62
CA TRP A 105 -0.40 8.36 -4.15
C TRP A 105 -0.21 9.05 -2.81
N HIS A 106 -0.85 10.20 -2.67
CA HIS A 106 -0.79 10.95 -1.43
C HIS A 106 -2.14 10.89 -0.71
N PHE A 107 -2.08 10.71 0.60
CA PHE A 107 -3.20 10.98 1.47
C PHE A 107 -3.00 12.35 2.09
N LEU A 108 -3.88 13.29 1.77
CA LEU A 108 -3.80 14.65 2.29
C LEU A 108 -4.36 14.77 3.71
N GLY A 109 -5.18 13.81 4.17
CA GLY A 109 -5.79 13.82 5.49
C GLY A 109 -6.77 14.99 5.67
N GLY A 110 -8.01 14.69 6.10
CA GLY A 110 -8.96 15.71 6.55
C GLY A 110 -8.63 16.18 7.95
#